data_AF-A0A6F9BD54-F1
#
_entry.id   AF-A0A6F9BD54-F1
#
_cell.length_a   1.000
_cell.length_b   1.000
_cell.length_c   1.000
_cell.angle_alpha   90.00
_cell.angle_beta   90.00
_cell.angle_gamma   90.00
#
_symmetry.space_group_name_H-M   'P 1'
#
loop_
_entity.id
_entity.type
_entity.pdbx_description
1 polymer ?
#
loop_
_entity_poly.entity_id
_entity_poly.type
_entity_poly.pdbx_seq_one_letter_code
_entity_poly.pdbx_strand_id
1 'polypeptide(L)'
;MTEKKNGSPGISLPGSAGVTFLTPCRVAGVCLTVVLLGGIGAAVWAVVTFCIREEDTGLYDVQVNSNPSSDLRLRVFDSAQRRWRHVCSSEANQLLANISCEEMGFVSVVNYSVFSIPEGSNDLAVKVARRNRQVSRWRVLLGSIYNKLTHKNVRVLEVKTVVYHSSYLPFVDPNIDDNSRDIAVLALAQPLHFTDYIQPVCLPHYGQRLIDGQMGTVTGWGNVGY
;
A
#
# COMPACT_ATOMS: atom_id res chain seq x y z
N MET A 1 -9.50 -68.88 -43.91
CA MET A 1 -10.38 -69.59 -42.96
C MET A 1 -10.35 -68.80 -41.65
N THR A 2 -11.31 -67.96 -41.23
CA THR A 2 -12.77 -68.17 -40.99
C THR A 2 -13.02 -69.50 -40.25
N GLU A 3 -13.74 -69.62 -39.13
CA GLU A 3 -14.85 -68.85 -38.56
C GLU A 3 -15.17 -69.42 -37.14
N LYS A 4 -16.01 -68.69 -36.37
CA LYS A 4 -16.95 -69.15 -35.31
C LYS A 4 -16.43 -69.41 -33.88
N LYS A 5 -17.16 -69.06 -32.80
CA LYS A 5 -18.38 -68.24 -32.56
C LYS A 5 -18.59 -68.09 -31.04
N ASN A 6 -19.06 -66.92 -30.60
CA ASN A 6 -19.95 -66.56 -29.48
C ASN A 6 -20.02 -67.39 -28.17
N GLY A 7 -19.96 -66.65 -27.04
CA GLY A 7 -20.64 -67.01 -25.78
C GLY A 7 -20.29 -66.09 -24.60
N SER A 8 -21.11 -65.05 -24.33
CA SER A 8 -21.33 -64.53 -22.96
C SER A 8 -22.15 -65.59 -22.17
N PRO A 9 -22.27 -65.62 -20.82
CA PRO A 9 -22.24 -64.51 -19.85
C PRO A 9 -21.55 -64.87 -18.50
N GLY A 10 -21.64 -64.01 -17.48
CA GLY A 10 -21.48 -64.46 -16.08
C GLY A 10 -20.77 -63.50 -15.14
N ILE A 11 -21.51 -62.54 -14.61
CA ILE A 11 -21.18 -61.82 -13.38
C ILE A 11 -21.11 -62.85 -12.24
N SER A 12 -19.97 -62.94 -11.55
CA SER A 12 -19.90 -63.54 -10.22
C SER A 12 -18.92 -62.77 -9.34
N LEU A 13 -19.50 -62.10 -8.34
CA LEU A 13 -18.81 -61.49 -7.21
C LEU A 13 -18.35 -62.60 -6.26
N PRO A 14 -17.12 -62.53 -5.72
CA PRO A 14 -16.85 -62.85 -4.33
C PRO A 14 -16.65 -61.51 -3.62
N GLY A 15 -17.43 -61.11 -2.63
CA GLY A 15 -17.77 -61.91 -1.46
C GLY A 15 -17.13 -61.22 -0.26
N SER A 16 -17.98 -60.57 0.52
CA SER A 16 -17.79 -60.20 1.93
C SER A 16 -16.81 -59.06 2.27
N ALA A 17 -17.41 -57.94 2.66
CA ALA A 17 -16.80 -56.85 3.41
C ALA A 17 -16.05 -57.36 4.65
N GLY A 18 -14.73 -57.19 4.65
CA GLY A 18 -13.96 -57.07 5.88
C GLY A 18 -14.07 -55.64 6.38
N VAL A 19 -15.14 -55.31 7.10
CA VAL A 19 -15.13 -54.11 7.95
C VAL A 19 -14.04 -54.36 8.98
N THR A 20 -12.88 -53.74 8.82
CA THR A 20 -11.84 -53.75 9.86
C THR A 20 -12.41 -52.96 11.05
N PHE A 21 -13.10 -53.65 11.94
CA PHE A 21 -13.49 -53.11 13.24
C PHE A 21 -12.20 -52.71 13.94
N LEU A 22 -11.93 -51.40 13.96
CA LEU A 22 -10.89 -50.84 14.81
C LEU A 22 -11.25 -51.26 16.24
N THR A 23 -10.37 -52.05 16.86
CA THR A 23 -10.49 -52.42 18.27
C THR A 23 -10.72 -51.14 19.09
N PRO A 24 -11.56 -51.17 20.14
CA PRO A 24 -11.99 -49.97 20.86
C PRO A 24 -10.82 -49.10 21.35
N CYS A 25 -9.66 -49.71 21.62
CA CYS A 25 -8.43 -49.00 21.98
C CYS A 25 -7.85 -48.13 20.84
N ARG A 26 -7.95 -48.54 19.56
CA ARG A 26 -7.42 -47.76 18.43
C ARG A 26 -8.32 -46.58 18.07
N VAL A 27 -9.63 -46.72 18.22
CA VAL A 27 -10.59 -45.61 18.08
C VAL A 27 -10.35 -44.56 19.17
N ALA A 28 -10.15 -44.99 20.42
CA ALA A 28 -9.81 -44.09 21.52
C ALA A 28 -8.49 -43.33 21.27
N GLY A 29 -7.48 -44.01 20.73
CA GLY A 29 -6.20 -43.40 20.37
C GLY A 29 -6.32 -42.34 19.27
N VAL A 30 -7.10 -42.60 18.21
CA VAL A 30 -7.33 -41.64 17.12
C VAL A 30 -8.21 -40.46 17.59
N CYS A 31 -9.21 -40.70 18.43
CA CYS A 31 -10.01 -39.62 19.01
C CYS A 31 -9.17 -38.74 19.94
N LEU A 32 -8.30 -39.32 20.76
CA LEU A 32 -7.40 -38.56 21.64
C LEU A 32 -6.43 -37.69 20.83
N THR A 33 -5.85 -38.20 19.75
CA THR A 33 -4.94 -37.40 18.91
C THR A 33 -5.67 -36.28 18.17
N VAL A 34 -6.89 -36.53 17.69
CA VAL A 34 -7.72 -35.48 17.05
C VAL A 34 -8.13 -34.39 18.04
N VAL A 35 -8.49 -34.75 19.28
CA VAL A 35 -8.84 -33.78 20.32
C VAL A 35 -7.61 -32.96 20.76
N LEU A 36 -6.45 -33.61 20.91
CA LEU A 36 -5.21 -32.92 21.28
C LEU A 36 -4.73 -31.97 20.17
N LEU A 37 -4.74 -32.41 18.91
CA LEU A 37 -4.37 -31.56 17.77
C LEU A 37 -5.37 -30.42 17.54
N GLY A 38 -6.67 -30.67 17.74
CA GLY A 38 -7.69 -29.62 17.70
C GLY A 38 -7.53 -28.60 18.83
N GLY A 39 -7.18 -29.04 20.04
CA GLY A 39 -6.89 -28.17 21.18
C GLY A 39 -5.66 -27.29 20.96
N ILE A 40 -4.58 -27.86 20.41
CA ILE A 40 -3.39 -27.07 20.03
C ILE A 40 -3.72 -26.09 18.91
N GLY A 41 -4.50 -26.49 17.91
CA GLY A 41 -4.96 -25.61 16.83
C GLY A 41 -5.77 -24.42 17.35
N ALA A 42 -6.69 -24.65 18.29
CA ALA A 42 -7.47 -23.60 18.93
C ALA A 42 -6.61 -22.68 19.81
N ALA A 43 -5.64 -23.23 20.54
CA ALA A 43 -4.71 -22.44 21.35
C ALA A 43 -3.81 -21.57 20.47
N VAL A 44 -3.25 -22.13 19.38
CA VAL A 44 -2.45 -21.37 18.41
C VAL A 44 -3.31 -20.31 17.73
N TRP A 45 -4.52 -20.63 17.29
CA TRP A 45 -5.43 -19.64 16.70
C TRP A 45 -5.80 -18.53 17.70
N ALA A 46 -6.02 -18.86 18.96
CA ALA A 46 -6.31 -17.88 20.01
C ALA A 46 -5.09 -17.00 20.31
N VAL A 47 -3.88 -17.56 20.39
CA VAL A 47 -2.63 -16.81 20.58
C VAL A 47 -2.35 -15.94 19.37
N VAL A 48 -2.47 -16.46 18.14
CA VAL A 48 -2.31 -15.71 16.90
C VAL A 48 -3.34 -14.58 16.82
N THR A 49 -4.61 -14.85 17.12
CA THR A 49 -5.66 -13.81 17.11
C THR A 49 -5.45 -12.79 18.23
N PHE A 50 -4.95 -13.19 19.40
CA PHE A 50 -4.64 -12.29 20.51
C PHE A 50 -3.40 -11.43 20.19
N CYS A 51 -2.34 -12.01 19.66
CA CYS A 51 -1.12 -11.32 19.25
C CYS A 51 -1.30 -10.48 17.96
N ILE A 52 -2.25 -10.83 17.09
CA ILE A 52 -2.60 -10.04 15.89
C ILE A 52 -3.71 -9.00 16.20
N ARG A 53 -4.47 -9.11 17.31
CA ARG A 53 -5.42 -8.07 17.78
C ARG A 53 -4.77 -6.85 18.41
N GLU A 54 -3.47 -6.71 18.24
CA GLU A 54 -2.72 -5.48 18.44
C GLU A 54 -2.24 -4.96 17.07
N GLU A 55 -3.09 -5.10 16.04
CA GLU A 55 -3.02 -4.21 14.89
C GLU A 55 -3.36 -2.81 15.40
N ASP A 56 -2.29 -2.04 15.64
CA ASP A 56 -2.26 -0.60 15.49
C ASP A 56 -3.29 -0.21 14.44
N THR A 57 -4.41 0.34 14.89
CA THR A 57 -5.34 1.02 13.99
C THR A 57 -4.47 1.98 13.22
N GLY A 58 -4.33 1.81 11.90
CA GLY A 58 -3.41 2.53 11.00
C GLY A 58 -3.64 4.04 10.98
N LEU A 59 -3.44 4.65 12.13
CA LEU A 59 -3.84 5.97 12.55
C LEU A 59 -2.58 6.45 13.25
N TYR A 60 -1.78 7.18 12.48
CA TYR A 60 -0.56 7.83 12.95
C TYR A 60 -0.81 8.45 14.33
N ASP A 61 0.15 8.35 15.26
CA ASP A 61 0.07 8.96 16.59
C ASP A 61 -0.22 10.47 16.54
N VAL A 62 -0.05 11.07 15.35
CA VAL A 62 -0.34 12.46 15.02
C VAL A 62 -1.30 12.53 13.84
N GLN A 63 -2.37 13.33 13.96
CA GLN A 63 -3.37 13.51 12.90
C GLN A 63 -3.75 14.99 12.72
N VAL A 64 -3.99 15.38 11.46
CA VAL A 64 -4.64 16.63 11.05
C VAL A 64 -5.82 16.30 10.14
N ASN A 65 -6.94 17.01 10.30
CA ASN A 65 -8.11 16.80 9.45
C ASN A 65 -7.82 17.23 8.00
N SER A 66 -8.23 16.41 7.03
CA SER A 66 -7.91 16.59 5.62
C SER A 66 -8.90 17.49 4.85
N ASN A 67 -10.04 17.85 5.46
CA ASN A 67 -11.05 18.68 4.81
C ASN A 67 -10.74 20.18 5.00
N PRO A 68 -10.57 20.99 3.92
CA PRO A 68 -10.26 22.42 4.00
C PRO A 68 -11.36 23.27 4.67
N SER A 69 -12.56 22.73 4.86
CA SER A 69 -13.69 23.38 5.57
C SER A 69 -13.78 22.97 7.04
N SER A 70 -12.89 22.11 7.51
CA SER A 70 -12.95 21.50 8.84
C SER A 70 -11.81 21.96 9.75
N ASP A 71 -11.89 21.57 11.01
CA ASP A 71 -10.95 21.93 12.07
C ASP A 71 -9.55 21.35 11.78
N LEU A 72 -8.67 22.16 11.18
CA LEU A 72 -7.27 21.84 10.80
C LEU A 72 -6.33 21.80 12.03
N ARG A 73 -6.82 21.34 13.18
CA ARG A 73 -6.06 21.28 14.43
C ARG A 73 -5.21 20.01 14.46
N LEU A 74 -3.97 20.17 14.92
CA LEU A 74 -3.08 19.06 15.20
C LEU A 74 -3.60 18.31 16.43
N ARG A 75 -3.74 16.99 16.31
CA ARG A 75 -4.12 16.13 17.43
C ARG A 75 -3.12 15.00 17.58
N VAL A 76 -2.79 14.68 18.82
CA VAL A 76 -1.91 13.58 19.18
C VAL A 76 -2.73 12.54 19.94
N PHE A 77 -2.50 11.27 19.66
CA PHE A 77 -3.17 10.17 20.34
C PHE A 77 -2.48 9.89 21.69
N ASP A 78 -3.22 10.02 22.79
CA ASP A 78 -2.76 9.60 24.12
C ASP A 78 -3.14 8.14 24.34
N SER A 79 -2.15 7.25 24.27
CA SER A 79 -2.33 5.80 24.43
C SER A 79 -2.76 5.38 25.85
N ALA A 80 -2.34 6.13 26.88
CA ALA A 80 -2.69 5.85 28.28
C ALA A 80 -4.17 6.13 28.57
N GLN A 81 -4.73 7.17 27.93
CA GLN A 81 -6.14 7.55 28.11
C GLN A 81 -7.04 7.19 26.92
N ARG A 82 -6.49 6.55 25.88
CA ARG A 82 -7.16 6.19 24.61
C ARG A 82 -7.97 7.35 24.03
N ARG A 83 -7.41 8.56 24.04
CA ARG A 83 -8.10 9.77 23.56
C ARG A 83 -7.19 10.66 22.73
N TRP A 84 -7.79 11.35 21.76
CA TRP A 84 -7.12 12.42 21.04
C TRP A 84 -7.00 13.67 21.91
N ARG A 85 -5.81 14.25 21.93
CA ARG A 85 -5.52 15.52 22.62
C ARG A 85 -5.06 16.58 21.64
N HIS A 86 -5.34 17.82 22.00
CA HIS A 86 -4.77 18.98 21.33
C HIS A 86 -3.35 19.25 21.82
N VAL A 87 -2.56 19.87 20.95
CA VAL A 87 -1.20 20.27 21.23
C VAL A 87 -1.18 21.71 21.69
N CYS A 88 -0.58 21.99 22.85
CA CYS A 88 -0.41 23.35 23.35
C CYS A 88 0.65 24.12 22.55
N SER A 89 0.40 25.42 22.38
CA SER A 89 1.35 26.34 21.78
C SER A 89 2.54 26.60 22.71
N SER A 90 3.75 26.56 22.15
CA SER A 90 5.01 26.88 22.82
C SER A 90 5.97 27.61 21.86
N GLU A 91 7.15 28.00 22.34
CA GLU A 91 8.21 28.55 21.48
C GLU A 91 8.71 27.54 20.42
N ALA A 92 8.49 26.24 20.65
CA ALA A 92 8.88 25.16 19.75
C ALA A 92 7.81 24.83 18.68
N ASN A 93 6.79 25.68 18.49
CA ASN A 93 5.70 25.42 17.54
C ASN A 93 6.16 25.09 16.12
N GLN A 94 7.18 25.80 15.62
CA GLN A 94 7.71 25.57 14.28
C GLN A 94 8.37 24.19 14.15
N LEU A 95 9.17 23.80 15.15
CA LEU A 95 9.81 22.48 15.19
C LEU A 95 8.76 21.37 15.31
N LEU A 96 7.79 21.56 16.21
CA LEU A 96 6.72 20.61 16.47
C LEU A 96 5.83 20.41 15.25
N ALA A 97 5.51 21.50 14.53
CA ALA A 97 4.78 21.43 13.28
C ALA A 97 5.57 20.62 12.23
N ASN A 98 6.89 20.82 12.15
CA ASN A 98 7.72 20.16 11.15
C ASN A 98 7.80 18.64 11.39
N ILE A 99 8.11 18.24 12.62
CA ILE A 99 8.13 16.81 13.03
C ILE A 99 6.76 16.19 12.79
N SER A 100 5.69 16.87 13.21
CA SER A 100 4.32 16.38 13.02
C SER A 100 3.97 16.17 11.53
N CYS A 101 4.42 17.06 10.65
CA CYS A 101 4.23 16.90 9.21
C CYS A 101 4.98 15.71 8.67
N GLU A 102 6.23 15.53 9.09
CA GLU A 102 7.08 14.42 8.66
C GLU A 102 6.50 13.07 9.10
N GLU A 103 6.06 12.95 10.36
CA GLU A 103 5.40 11.75 10.91
C GLU A 103 4.08 11.41 10.19
N MET A 104 3.37 12.43 9.69
CA MET A 104 2.18 12.25 8.85
C MET A 104 2.50 11.98 7.36
N GLY A 105 3.78 11.92 6.97
CA GLY A 105 4.24 11.66 5.60
C GLY A 105 4.24 12.88 4.66
N PHE A 106 4.17 14.11 5.21
CA PHE A 106 4.26 15.35 4.44
C PHE A 106 5.71 15.89 4.42
N VAL A 107 6.08 16.57 3.32
CA VAL A 107 7.47 17.02 3.07
C VAL A 107 7.87 18.23 3.91
N SER A 108 6.96 19.17 4.15
CA SER A 108 7.25 20.35 4.97
C SER A 108 5.98 21.11 5.38
N VAL A 109 6.08 21.81 6.50
CA VAL A 109 5.07 22.79 6.94
C VAL A 109 5.22 24.06 6.12
N VAL A 110 4.19 24.41 5.34
CA VAL A 110 4.18 25.71 4.64
C VAL A 110 3.80 26.87 5.57
N ASN A 111 2.88 26.66 6.51
CA ASN A 111 2.54 27.65 7.54
C ASN A 111 1.96 26.96 8.79
N TYR A 112 2.04 27.59 9.96
CA TYR A 112 1.34 27.16 11.16
C TYR A 112 0.61 28.34 11.79
N SER A 113 -0.52 28.08 12.43
CA SER A 113 -1.30 29.09 13.13
C SER A 113 -1.58 28.63 14.55
N VAL A 114 -1.69 29.56 15.49
CA VAL A 114 -2.12 29.25 16.85
C VAL A 114 -3.58 29.70 16.98
N PHE A 115 -4.43 28.86 17.54
CA PHE A 115 -5.83 29.17 17.78
C PHE A 115 -6.09 29.22 19.29
N SER A 116 -6.75 30.28 19.75
CA SER A 116 -7.19 30.39 21.14
C SER A 116 -8.60 29.83 21.28
N ILE A 117 -8.80 28.89 22.21
CA ILE A 117 -10.13 28.45 22.63
C ILE A 117 -10.74 29.55 23.53
N PRO A 118 -12.06 29.79 23.53
CA PRO A 118 -12.71 30.81 24.37
C PRO A 118 -12.52 30.69 25.90
N GLU A 119 -11.70 29.75 26.40
CA GLU A 119 -11.31 29.62 27.80
C GLU A 119 -9.80 29.33 27.93
N GLY A 120 -8.96 30.31 27.59
CA GLY A 120 -7.56 30.38 28.05
C GLY A 120 -6.58 29.31 27.54
N SER A 121 -6.97 28.41 26.63
CA SER A 121 -6.06 27.44 26.02
C SER A 121 -5.50 27.95 24.69
N ASN A 122 -4.17 28.07 24.62
CA ASN A 122 -3.43 28.35 23.38
C ASN A 122 -3.18 27.03 22.65
N ASP A 123 -4.08 26.63 21.76
CA ASP A 123 -3.94 25.39 21.00
C ASP A 123 -3.19 25.64 19.68
N LEU A 124 -2.25 24.77 19.34
CA LEU A 124 -1.51 24.84 18.08
C LEU A 124 -2.34 24.21 16.94
N ALA A 125 -2.68 25.02 15.94
CA ALA A 125 -3.38 24.59 14.72
C ALA A 125 -2.43 24.69 13.52
N VAL A 126 -1.73 23.60 13.21
CA VAL A 126 -0.80 23.57 12.07
C VAL A 126 -1.60 23.49 10.76
N LYS A 127 -1.57 24.57 9.98
CA LYS A 127 -2.13 24.57 8.62
C LYS A 127 -1.11 24.00 7.65
N VAL A 128 -1.11 22.68 7.49
CA VAL A 128 -0.28 22.01 6.49
C VAL A 128 -0.72 22.44 5.09
N ALA A 129 -0.12 23.50 4.55
CA ALA A 129 -0.30 23.83 3.16
C ALA A 129 0.55 22.86 2.34
N ARG A 130 -0.08 22.14 1.41
CA ARG A 130 0.66 21.49 0.33
C ARG A 130 1.36 22.59 -0.47
N ARG A 131 2.60 22.40 -0.89
CA ARG A 131 3.07 23.09 -2.11
C ARG A 131 2.16 22.62 -3.24
N ASN A 132 1.13 23.42 -3.53
CA ASN A 132 0.18 23.16 -4.57
C ASN A 132 0.86 23.48 -5.91
N ARG A 133 1.74 22.60 -6.37
CA ARG A 133 2.07 22.52 -7.79
C ARG A 133 0.76 22.09 -8.44
N GLN A 134 0.04 23.04 -9.02
CA GLN A 134 -1.36 22.91 -9.44
C GLN A 134 -1.60 21.61 -10.24
N VAL A 135 -1.96 20.53 -9.54
CA VAL A 135 -1.97 19.17 -10.10
C VAL A 135 -3.05 19.05 -11.17
N SER A 136 -4.09 19.87 -11.07
CA SER A 136 -5.18 19.97 -12.06
C SER A 136 -4.72 20.33 -13.48
N ARG A 137 -3.49 20.84 -13.66
CA ARG A 137 -2.93 21.14 -14.98
C ARG A 137 -2.15 19.98 -15.60
N TRP A 138 -1.87 18.94 -14.82
CA TRP A 138 -1.08 17.80 -15.27
C TRP A 138 -1.96 16.77 -15.97
N ARG A 139 -1.46 16.30 -17.12
CA ARG A 139 -2.11 15.25 -17.91
C ARG A 139 -1.07 14.21 -18.29
N VAL A 140 -1.44 12.93 -18.19
CA VAL A 140 -0.61 11.81 -18.59
C VAL A 140 -1.18 11.23 -19.87
N LEU A 141 -0.34 11.17 -20.92
CA LEU A 141 -0.69 10.60 -22.21
C LEU A 141 -0.14 9.17 -22.30
N LEU A 142 -1.02 8.22 -22.59
CA LEU A 142 -0.71 6.79 -22.62
C LEU A 142 -1.22 6.16 -23.92
N GLY A 143 -0.61 5.04 -24.33
CA GLY A 143 -1.10 4.22 -25.45
C GLY A 143 -0.70 4.71 -26.84
N SER A 144 0.29 5.61 -26.95
CA SER A 144 0.78 6.13 -28.24
C SER A 144 2.27 6.41 -28.21
N ILE A 145 2.94 6.15 -29.32
CA ILE A 145 4.33 6.54 -29.58
C ILE A 145 4.45 7.94 -30.18
N TYR A 146 3.34 8.54 -30.61
CA TYR A 146 3.29 9.91 -31.12
C TYR A 146 2.84 10.85 -30.01
N ASN A 147 3.49 12.00 -29.90
CA ASN A 147 3.13 13.07 -28.97
C ASN A 147 1.90 13.90 -29.42
N LYS A 148 1.17 13.43 -30.44
CA LYS A 148 -0.05 14.06 -30.96
C LYS A 148 -1.28 13.27 -30.56
N LEU A 149 -2.35 13.98 -30.17
CA LEU A 149 -3.63 13.44 -29.72
C LEU A 149 -4.50 12.82 -30.84
N THR A 150 -3.92 12.53 -32.01
CA THR A 150 -4.68 12.18 -33.22
C THR A 150 -4.95 10.67 -33.36
N HIS A 151 -4.32 9.83 -32.54
CA HIS A 151 -4.47 8.37 -32.61
C HIS A 151 -5.65 7.85 -31.77
N LYS A 152 -6.42 6.89 -32.32
CA LYS A 152 -7.62 6.30 -31.70
C LYS A 152 -7.35 5.61 -30.34
N ASN A 153 -6.11 5.18 -30.09
CA ASN A 153 -5.74 4.42 -28.89
C ASN A 153 -5.13 5.30 -27.79
N VAL A 154 -5.10 6.63 -27.98
CA VAL A 154 -4.55 7.57 -26.99
C VAL A 154 -5.50 7.69 -25.81
N ARG A 155 -4.96 7.53 -24.60
CA ARG A 155 -5.68 7.81 -23.36
C ARG A 155 -4.99 8.96 -22.63
N VAL A 156 -5.76 9.99 -22.32
CA VAL A 156 -5.30 11.13 -21.52
C VAL A 156 -5.95 11.03 -20.15
N LEU A 157 -5.12 10.95 -19.11
CA LEU A 157 -5.59 10.82 -17.73
C LEU A 157 -5.16 12.02 -16.90
N GLU A 158 -6.04 12.39 -15.97
CA GLU A 158 -5.78 13.41 -14.98
C GLU A 158 -4.96 12.86 -13.82
N VAL A 159 -4.12 13.70 -13.25
CA VAL A 159 -3.31 13.37 -12.07
C VAL A 159 -4.07 13.79 -10.81
N LYS A 160 -4.22 12.86 -9.86
CA LYS A 160 -4.81 13.12 -8.55
C LYS A 160 -3.80 13.73 -7.59
N THR A 161 -2.62 13.14 -7.53
CA THR A 161 -1.54 13.59 -6.65
C THR A 161 -0.18 13.19 -7.20
N VAL A 162 0.83 13.95 -6.81
CA VAL A 162 2.23 13.71 -7.10
C VAL A 162 2.92 13.42 -5.78
N VAL A 163 3.55 12.25 -5.67
CA VAL A 163 4.32 11.83 -4.49
C VAL A 163 5.78 11.76 -4.90
N TYR A 164 6.62 12.63 -4.37
CA TYR A 164 8.05 12.65 -4.65
C TYR A 164 8.83 12.17 -3.44
N HIS A 165 10.09 11.78 -3.63
CA HIS A 165 10.93 11.35 -2.53
C HIS A 165 11.16 12.49 -1.53
N SER A 166 10.88 12.27 -0.24
CA SER A 166 10.94 13.31 0.81
C SER A 166 12.32 13.96 0.94
N SER A 167 13.39 13.19 0.72
CA SER A 167 14.77 13.67 0.81
C SER A 167 15.37 14.18 -0.51
N TYR A 168 14.56 14.51 -1.53
CA TYR A 168 15.08 15.19 -2.72
C TYR A 168 15.30 16.67 -2.39
N LEU A 169 16.57 17.02 -2.14
CA LEU A 169 16.99 18.33 -1.62
C LEU A 169 16.64 19.52 -2.52
N PRO A 170 16.64 19.42 -3.87
CA PRO A 170 16.29 20.55 -4.73
C PRO A 170 14.84 21.03 -4.57
N PHE A 171 13.94 20.24 -3.96
CA PHE A 171 12.61 20.75 -3.58
C PHE A 171 12.66 21.69 -2.38
N VAL A 172 13.63 21.53 -1.48
CA VAL A 172 13.80 22.37 -0.29
C VAL A 172 14.54 23.65 -0.67
N ASP A 173 15.69 23.51 -1.33
CA ASP A 173 16.53 24.62 -1.79
C ASP A 173 16.95 24.40 -3.25
N PRO A 174 16.52 25.24 -4.20
CA PRO A 174 16.83 25.10 -5.61
C PRO A 174 18.30 25.37 -5.95
N ASN A 175 19.10 25.90 -5.01
CA ASN A 175 20.54 26.13 -5.22
C ASN A 175 21.40 24.91 -4.87
N ILE A 176 20.78 23.82 -4.39
CA ILE A 176 21.47 22.57 -4.12
C ILE A 176 21.59 21.77 -5.43
N ASP A 177 22.81 21.50 -5.85
CA ASP A 177 23.12 20.70 -7.05
C ASP A 177 23.06 19.18 -6.81
N ASP A 178 22.72 18.73 -5.60
CA ASP A 178 22.54 17.33 -5.28
C ASP A 178 21.20 16.80 -5.80
N ASN A 179 21.24 16.08 -6.93
CA ASN A 179 20.10 15.42 -7.54
C ASN A 179 19.89 13.98 -7.03
N SER A 180 20.44 13.63 -5.87
CA SER A 180 20.19 12.34 -5.24
C SER A 180 18.70 12.12 -4.98
N ARG A 181 18.22 10.89 -5.18
CA ARG A 181 16.83 10.48 -4.92
C ARG A 181 15.81 11.23 -5.80
N ASP A 182 16.21 11.53 -7.04
CA ASP A 182 15.32 12.08 -8.08
C ASP A 182 14.31 11.03 -8.55
N ILE A 183 13.27 10.81 -7.75
CA ILE A 183 12.19 9.88 -8.05
C ILE A 183 10.85 10.43 -7.54
N ALA A 184 9.82 10.26 -8.37
CA ALA A 184 8.44 10.59 -8.03
C ALA A 184 7.45 9.60 -8.66
N VAL A 185 6.33 9.41 -7.98
CA VAL A 185 5.19 8.59 -8.37
C VAL A 185 3.97 9.48 -8.59
N LEU A 186 3.30 9.29 -9.72
CA LEU A 186 2.06 9.98 -10.06
C LEU A 186 0.89 9.05 -9.78
N ALA A 187 -0.05 9.48 -8.92
CA ALA A 187 -1.31 8.77 -8.74
C ALA A 187 -2.35 9.36 -9.69
N LEU A 188 -2.93 8.52 -10.54
CA LEU A 188 -3.96 8.89 -11.50
C LEU A 188 -5.30 9.13 -10.78
N ALA A 189 -6.14 10.02 -11.33
CA ALA A 189 -7.49 10.28 -10.81
C ALA A 189 -8.46 9.13 -11.05
N GLN A 190 -8.22 8.34 -12.09
CA GLN A 190 -9.02 7.18 -12.48
C GLN A 190 -8.11 5.96 -12.67
N PRO A 191 -8.61 4.75 -12.37
CA PRO A 191 -7.85 3.52 -12.61
C PRO A 191 -7.55 3.35 -14.11
N LEU A 192 -6.35 2.85 -14.40
CA LEU A 192 -5.89 2.61 -15.76
C LEU A 192 -6.39 1.25 -16.27
N HIS A 193 -6.93 1.23 -17.48
CA HIS A 193 -7.25 -0.03 -18.17
C HIS A 193 -6.09 -0.47 -19.05
N PHE A 194 -5.57 -1.67 -18.81
CA PHE A 194 -4.51 -2.25 -19.62
C PHE A 194 -5.04 -2.68 -20.99
N THR A 195 -4.21 -2.48 -21.99
CA THR A 195 -4.48 -2.81 -23.40
C THR A 195 -3.18 -3.28 -24.04
N ASP A 196 -3.23 -3.71 -25.30
CA ASP A 196 -2.02 -4.09 -26.05
C ASP A 196 -1.02 -2.93 -26.19
N TYR A 197 -1.47 -1.68 -26.00
CA TYR A 197 -0.64 -0.47 -26.08
C TYR A 197 -0.29 0.13 -24.70
N ILE A 198 -0.88 -0.39 -23.63
CA ILE A 198 -0.73 0.14 -22.27
C ILE A 198 -0.48 -1.03 -21.33
N GLN A 199 0.78 -1.22 -20.97
CA GLN A 199 1.23 -2.27 -20.04
C GLN A 199 2.21 -1.70 -19.01
N PRO A 200 2.22 -2.23 -17.78
CA PRO A 200 3.18 -1.81 -16.78
C PRO A 200 4.58 -2.36 -17.10
N VAL A 201 5.61 -1.66 -16.63
CA VAL A 201 6.98 -2.17 -16.59
C VAL A 201 7.23 -2.89 -15.28
N CYS A 202 8.05 -3.94 -15.30
CA CYS A 202 8.47 -4.62 -14.09
C CYS A 202 9.50 -3.79 -13.32
N LEU A 203 9.43 -3.83 -12.00
CA LEU A 203 10.50 -3.32 -11.15
C LEU A 203 11.59 -4.38 -10.99
N PRO A 204 12.86 -3.98 -10.84
CA PRO A 204 13.94 -4.90 -10.53
C PRO A 204 13.68 -5.60 -9.19
N HIS A 205 14.19 -6.84 -9.06
CA HIS A 205 14.07 -7.55 -7.79
C HIS A 205 14.97 -6.91 -6.72
N TYR A 206 14.60 -7.06 -5.45
CA TYR A 206 15.43 -6.58 -4.35
C TYR A 206 16.82 -7.24 -4.42
N GLY A 207 17.88 -6.42 -4.37
CA GLY A 207 19.26 -6.89 -4.47
C GLY A 207 19.71 -7.34 -5.87
N GLN A 208 18.87 -7.19 -6.90
CA GLN A 208 19.29 -7.39 -8.28
C GLN A 208 20.37 -6.36 -8.63
N ARG A 209 21.55 -6.86 -9.00
CA ARG A 209 22.67 -6.01 -9.39
C ARG A 209 22.50 -5.58 -10.85
N LEU A 210 22.72 -4.30 -11.11
CA LEU A 210 22.95 -3.81 -12.45
C LEU A 210 24.36 -4.26 -12.87
N ILE A 211 24.47 -4.85 -14.05
CA ILE A 211 25.74 -5.36 -14.58
C ILE A 211 26.36 -4.25 -15.42
N ASP A 212 27.58 -3.85 -15.06
CA ASP A 212 28.32 -2.87 -15.84
C ASP A 212 28.55 -3.37 -17.27
N GLY A 213 28.32 -2.51 -18.26
CA GLY A 213 28.39 -2.88 -19.68
C GLY A 213 27.15 -3.60 -20.22
N GLN A 214 26.11 -3.83 -19.40
CA GLN A 214 24.84 -4.34 -19.89
C GLN A 214 24.12 -3.29 -20.74
N MET A 215 23.75 -3.68 -21.96
CA MET A 215 23.00 -2.82 -22.88
C MET A 215 21.57 -2.60 -22.36
N GLY A 216 21.17 -1.32 -22.26
CA GLY A 216 19.82 -0.89 -21.91
C GLY A 216 19.12 -0.19 -23.09
N THR A 217 17.80 -0.05 -23.01
CA THR A 217 17.01 0.71 -23.99
C THR A 217 16.41 1.94 -23.31
N VAL A 218 16.60 3.11 -23.93
CA VAL A 218 16.04 4.39 -23.47
C VAL A 218 15.06 4.89 -24.53
N THR A 219 13.87 5.29 -24.10
CA THR A 219 12.80 5.78 -24.98
C THR A 219 12.24 7.09 -24.45
N GLY A 220 11.92 8.04 -25.33
CA GLY A 220 11.27 9.28 -24.95
C GLY A 220 11.08 10.25 -26.12
N TRP A 221 10.36 11.35 -25.87
CA TRP A 221 10.16 12.46 -26.81
C TRP A 221 11.04 13.67 -26.51
N GLY A 222 12.14 13.47 -25.77
CA GLY A 222 13.08 14.52 -25.40
C GLY A 222 13.77 15.16 -26.61
N ASN A 223 14.36 16.33 -26.41
CA ASN A 223 15.17 16.97 -27.44
C ASN A 223 16.38 16.08 -27.79
N VAL A 224 16.59 15.85 -29.08
CA VAL A 224 17.71 15.05 -29.61
C VAL A 224 18.78 15.91 -30.28
N GLY A 225 18.57 17.23 -30.38
CA GLY A 225 19.53 18.18 -30.96
C GLY A 225 20.18 19.04 -29.88
N TYR A 226 21.50 19.18 -29.95
CA TYR A 226 22.30 20.16 -29.22
C TYR A 226 22.71 21.30 -30.16
#